data_AF-A0A147HTT8-F1
#
_entry.id   AF-A0A147HTT8-F1
#
_cell.length_a   1.000
_cell.length_b   1.000
_cell.length_c   1.000
_cell.angle_alpha   90.00
_cell.angle_beta   90.00
_cell.angle_gamma   90.00
#
_symmetry.space_group_name_H-M   'P 1'
#
loop_
_entity.id
_entity.type
_entity.pdbx_description
1 polymer ?
#
loop_
_entity_poly.entity_id
_entity_poly.type
_entity_poly.pdbx_seq_one_letter_code
_entity_poly.pdbx_strand_id
1 'polypeptide(L)'
;MTTQTPDAVRTPLFTQFGNNPFSWNLGEEGEEDGSGNPGANVVGGAIGVWLALNGYKQTVATIATVFNLSPAMIREAVEADYWLFLSPEEGADDDATFVQSEGM
;
A
#
# COMPACT_ATOMS: atom_id res chain seq x y z
N MET A 1 -22.57 18.09 22.86
CA MET A 1 -21.28 17.38 22.78
C MET A 1 -21.55 16.05 22.12
N THR A 2 -21.28 15.93 20.83
CA THR A 2 -21.41 14.66 20.11
C THR A 2 -20.10 13.92 20.30
N THR A 3 -20.09 12.89 21.13
CA THR A 3 -18.97 11.96 21.23
C THR A 3 -18.83 11.27 19.89
N GLN A 4 -17.76 11.58 19.14
CA GLN A 4 -17.33 10.75 18.02
C GLN A 4 -17.02 9.37 18.59
N THR A 5 -17.78 8.36 18.15
CA THR A 5 -17.38 6.97 18.33
C THR A 5 -16.02 6.82 17.65
N PRO A 6 -15.00 6.28 18.31
CA PRO A 6 -13.73 5.99 17.63
C PRO A 6 -14.05 5.09 16.44
N ASP A 7 -13.53 5.44 15.26
CA ASP A 7 -13.70 4.63 14.06
C ASP A 7 -13.40 3.17 14.42
N ALA A 8 -14.35 2.29 14.17
CA ALA A 8 -14.16 0.87 14.42
C ALA A 8 -12.87 0.45 13.70
N VAL A 9 -11.91 -0.10 14.44
CA VAL A 9 -10.66 -0.61 13.89
C VAL A 9 -11.03 -1.61 12.80
N ARG A 10 -10.87 -1.22 11.53
CA ARG A 10 -11.19 -2.09 10.40
C ARG A 10 -10.15 -3.20 10.37
N THR A 11 -10.61 -4.44 10.34
CA THR A 11 -9.72 -5.59 10.12
C THR A 11 -9.05 -5.41 8.75
N PRO A 12 -7.72 -5.45 8.66
CA PRO A 12 -7.02 -5.35 7.37
C PRO A 12 -7.51 -6.42 6.39
N LEU A 13 -7.56 -6.08 5.10
CA LEU A 13 -8.00 -7.01 4.05
C LEU A 13 -7.11 -8.26 3.98
N PHE A 14 -5.82 -8.08 4.23
CA PHE A 14 -4.81 -9.12 4.38
C PHE A 14 -3.66 -8.53 5.22
N THR A 15 -2.83 -9.39 5.80
CA THR A 15 -1.77 -8.98 6.74
C THR A 15 -0.36 -9.33 6.26
N GLN A 16 -0.23 -9.93 5.08
CA GLN A 16 1.03 -10.27 4.41
C GLN A 16 0.80 -10.40 2.90
N PHE A 17 1.81 -10.10 2.08
CA PHE A 17 1.76 -10.36 0.64
C PHE A 17 1.98 -11.84 0.33
N GLY A 18 1.60 -12.25 -0.88
CA GLY A 18 1.99 -13.55 -1.43
C GLY A 18 3.42 -13.54 -1.97
N ASN A 19 4.02 -14.72 -2.10
CA ASN A 19 5.45 -14.88 -2.43
C ASN A 19 5.84 -14.34 -3.82
N ASN A 20 4.97 -14.46 -4.83
CA ASN A 20 5.22 -13.84 -6.12
C ASN A 20 4.73 -12.39 -6.08
N PRO A 21 5.62 -11.38 -6.14
CA PRO A 21 5.23 -9.98 -6.01
C PRO A 21 4.38 -9.48 -7.18
N PHE A 22 4.38 -10.18 -8.32
CA PHE A 22 3.68 -9.78 -9.55
C PHE A 22 2.38 -10.57 -9.82
N SER A 23 1.97 -11.47 -8.92
CA SER A 23 0.77 -12.31 -9.09
C SER A 23 -0.26 -12.09 -7.99
N TRP A 24 -1.46 -12.61 -8.20
CA TRP A 24 -2.52 -12.75 -7.18
C TRP A 24 -2.34 -13.97 -6.27
N ASN A 25 -1.33 -14.81 -6.53
CA ASN A 25 -0.99 -16.00 -5.75
C ASN A 25 -2.20 -16.92 -5.46
N LEU A 26 -3.09 -17.08 -6.44
CA LEU A 26 -4.33 -17.85 -6.32
C LEU A 26 -4.10 -19.37 -6.37
N GLY A 27 -2.96 -19.80 -6.90
CA GLY A 27 -2.58 -21.20 -7.02
C GLY A 27 -3.12 -21.86 -8.29
N GLU A 28 -2.22 -22.52 -8.99
CA GLU A 28 -2.30 -23.85 -9.63
C GLU A 28 -1.19 -24.04 -10.69
N GLU A 29 -0.37 -23.02 -10.98
CA GLU A 29 0.85 -23.17 -11.80
C GLU A 29 2.00 -22.20 -11.39
N GLY A 30 3.26 -22.65 -11.40
CA GLY A 30 4.45 -21.80 -11.28
C GLY A 30 4.84 -21.35 -9.85
N GLU A 31 5.58 -20.24 -9.74
CA GLU A 31 6.14 -19.64 -8.50
C GLU A 31 5.07 -19.12 -7.50
N GLU A 32 3.82 -19.55 -7.62
CA GLU A 32 2.70 -19.13 -6.77
C GLU A 32 2.60 -20.00 -5.51
N ASP A 33 2.46 -19.36 -4.35
CA ASP A 33 2.41 -20.05 -3.06
C ASP A 33 1.00 -20.52 -2.62
N GLY A 34 -0.02 -20.20 -3.40
CA GLY A 34 -1.42 -20.53 -3.10
C GLY A 34 -1.99 -19.81 -1.86
N SER A 35 -1.34 -18.73 -1.41
CA SER A 35 -1.79 -17.96 -0.25
C SER A 35 -3.11 -17.21 -0.47
N GLY A 36 -3.48 -16.96 -1.73
CA GLY A 36 -4.59 -16.09 -2.10
C GLY A 36 -4.36 -14.60 -1.82
N ASN A 37 -3.16 -14.22 -1.37
CA ASN A 37 -2.79 -12.84 -1.10
C ASN A 37 -2.18 -12.19 -2.36
N PRO A 38 -2.44 -10.90 -2.62
CA PRO A 38 -1.79 -10.21 -3.72
C PRO A 38 -0.28 -10.11 -3.49
N GLY A 39 0.50 -10.09 -4.56
CA GLY A 39 1.90 -9.70 -4.51
C GLY A 39 2.08 -8.20 -4.24
N ALA A 40 3.20 -7.82 -3.65
CA ALA A 40 3.49 -6.44 -3.27
C ALA A 40 3.47 -5.46 -4.46
N ASN A 41 4.00 -5.86 -5.63
CA ASN A 41 3.99 -5.01 -6.83
C ASN A 41 2.57 -4.82 -7.40
N VAL A 42 1.70 -5.84 -7.32
CA VAL A 42 0.29 -5.72 -7.72
C VAL A 42 -0.42 -4.63 -6.91
N VAL A 43 -0.15 -4.59 -5.60
CA VAL A 43 -0.70 -3.55 -4.71
C VAL A 43 -0.03 -2.20 -4.96
N GLY A 44 1.27 -2.16 -5.24
CA GLY A 44 1.99 -0.96 -5.67
C GLY A 44 1.36 -0.32 -6.90
N GLY A 45 1.08 -1.10 -7.95
CA GLY A 45 0.40 -0.62 -9.15
C GLY A 45 -1.00 -0.05 -8.86
N ALA A 46 -1.76 -0.68 -7.95
CA ALA A 46 -3.06 -0.16 -7.52
C ALA A 46 -2.93 1.18 -6.77
N ILE A 47 -1.91 1.33 -5.91
CA ILE A 47 -1.58 2.60 -5.24
C ILE A 47 -1.24 3.67 -6.28
N GLY A 48 -0.41 3.36 -7.29
CA GLY A 48 -0.04 4.31 -8.34
C GLY A 48 -1.24 4.82 -9.14
N VAL A 49 -2.14 3.92 -9.56
CA VAL A 49 -3.39 4.31 -10.23
C VAL A 49 -4.26 5.18 -9.32
N TRP A 50 -4.38 4.83 -8.04
CA TRP A 50 -5.16 5.62 -7.10
C TRP A 50 -4.54 7.01 -6.89
N LEU A 51 -3.22 7.13 -6.74
CA LEU A 51 -2.52 8.41 -6.64
C LEU A 51 -2.76 9.27 -7.88
N ALA A 52 -2.72 8.69 -9.07
CA ALA A 52 -2.97 9.41 -10.32
C ALA A 52 -4.37 10.05 -10.38
N LEU A 53 -5.34 9.48 -9.67
CA LEU A 53 -6.70 10.01 -9.56
C LEU A 53 -6.90 10.95 -8.36
N ASN A 54 -5.96 10.97 -7.39
CA ASN A 54 -6.12 11.64 -6.09
C ASN A 54 -4.95 12.59 -5.74
N GLY A 55 -4.33 13.19 -6.76
CA GLY A 55 -3.39 14.30 -6.58
C GLY A 55 -1.91 13.92 -6.56
N TYR A 56 -1.55 12.74 -7.06
CA TYR A 56 -0.17 12.26 -7.35
C TYR A 56 0.81 12.17 -6.16
N LYS A 57 0.47 12.75 -5.01
CA LYS A 57 1.27 12.74 -3.79
C LYS A 57 0.38 12.61 -2.57
N GLN A 58 0.59 11.57 -1.76
CA GLN A 58 -0.15 11.34 -0.50
C GLN A 58 0.78 10.75 0.56
N THR A 59 0.42 10.84 1.83
CA THR A 59 1.22 10.23 2.91
C THR A 59 0.98 8.72 3.00
N VAL A 60 1.96 7.99 3.52
CA VAL A 60 1.83 6.56 3.84
C VAL A 60 0.61 6.30 4.72
N ALA A 61 0.38 7.13 5.76
CA ALA A 61 -0.79 6.98 6.63
C ALA A 61 -2.13 7.13 5.89
N THR A 62 -2.21 8.06 4.93
CA THR A 62 -3.42 8.28 4.13
C THR A 62 -3.70 7.06 3.25
N ILE A 63 -2.67 6.57 2.55
CA ILE A 63 -2.79 5.39 1.69
C ILE A 63 -3.15 4.16 2.52
N ALA A 64 -2.51 3.96 3.68
CA ALA A 64 -2.79 2.87 4.61
C ALA A 64 -4.27 2.85 5.02
N THR A 65 -4.83 4.02 5.32
CA THR A 65 -6.25 4.17 5.67
C THR A 65 -7.18 3.81 4.51
N VAL A 66 -6.87 4.27 3.29
CA VAL A 66 -7.70 4.04 2.09
C VAL A 66 -7.69 2.57 1.69
N PHE A 67 -6.51 1.95 1.67
CA PHE A 67 -6.34 0.56 1.28
C PHE A 67 -6.65 -0.42 2.42
N ASN A 68 -6.90 0.09 3.63
CA ASN A 68 -7.13 -0.72 4.83
C ASN A 68 -5.99 -1.73 5.06
N LEU A 69 -4.75 -1.22 4.99
CA LEU A 69 -3.50 -1.95 5.19
C LEU A 69 -2.64 -1.24 6.23
N SER A 70 -1.63 -1.93 6.76
CA SER A 70 -0.69 -1.29 7.68
C SER A 70 0.27 -0.35 6.93
N PRO A 71 0.79 0.71 7.58
CA PRO A 71 1.83 1.55 7.00
C PRO A 71 3.05 0.78 6.50
N ALA A 72 3.44 -0.30 7.20
CA ALA A 72 4.56 -1.15 6.80
C ALA A 72 4.32 -1.83 5.45
N MET A 73 3.10 -2.36 5.23
CA MET A 73 2.74 -2.99 3.96
C MET A 73 2.64 -1.98 2.82
N ILE A 74 2.24 -0.74 3.09
CA ILE A 74 2.29 0.32 2.08
C ILE A 74 3.72 0.59 1.63
N ARG A 75 4.68 0.66 2.56
CA ARG A 75 6.10 0.86 2.21
C ARG A 75 6.64 -0.29 1.37
N GLU A 76 6.37 -1.53 1.78
CA GLU A 76 6.77 -2.72 1.03
C GLU A 76 6.17 -2.74 -0.39
N ALA A 77 4.90 -2.37 -0.55
CA ALA A 77 4.28 -2.24 -1.88
C ALA A 77 4.91 -1.13 -2.75
N VAL A 78 5.26 0.00 -2.14
CA VAL A 78 5.94 1.12 -2.82
C VAL A 78 7.34 0.72 -3.25
N GLU A 79 8.11 0.05 -2.39
CA GLU A 79 9.46 -0.43 -2.72
C GLU A 79 9.45 -1.51 -3.80
N ALA A 80 8.37 -2.30 -3.89
CA ALA A 80 8.21 -3.32 -4.92
C ALA A 80 7.79 -2.76 -6.29
N ASP A 81 7.28 -1.52 -6.37
CA ASP A 81 6.84 -0.90 -7.63
C ASP A 81 7.88 0.09 -8.18
N TYR A 82 8.31 -0.15 -9.42
CA TYR A 82 9.36 0.64 -10.06
C TYR A 82 9.00 2.12 -10.20
N TRP A 83 7.71 2.46 -10.31
CA TRP A 83 7.25 3.81 -10.59
C TRP A 83 6.88 4.58 -9.32
N LEU A 84 6.96 3.98 -8.14
CA LEU A 84 6.64 4.64 -6.88
C LEU A 84 7.89 4.90 -6.05
N PHE A 85 7.87 5.98 -5.27
CA PHE A 85 8.98 6.30 -4.38
C PHE A 85 8.51 6.92 -3.06
N LEU A 86 9.21 6.54 -2.00
CA LEU A 86 9.11 7.17 -0.69
C LEU A 86 9.93 8.47 -0.70
N SER A 87 9.27 9.59 -0.41
CA SER A 87 9.86 10.91 -0.29
C SER A 87 9.71 11.37 1.16
N PRO A 88 10.71 11.09 2.02
CA PRO A 88 10.69 11.57 3.38
C PRO A 88 10.84 13.11 3.38
N GLU A 89 10.04 13.79 4.19
CA GLU A 89 10.37 15.16 4.56
C GLU A 89 11.41 15.13 5.69
N GLU A 90 12.34 16.08 5.67
CA GLU A 90 13.42 16.13 6.67
C GLU A 90 12.82 16.27 8.08
N GLY A 91 13.08 15.27 8.94
CA GLY A 91 12.56 15.24 10.31
C GLY A 91 11.11 14.75 10.47
N ALA A 92 10.49 14.23 9.41
CA ALA A 92 9.16 13.62 9.50
C ALA A 92 9.22 12.22 10.10
N ASP A 93 8.20 11.88 10.91
CA ASP A 93 7.96 10.50 11.34
C ASP A 93 7.67 9.62 10.11
N ASP A 94 8.00 8.33 10.20
CA ASP A 94 7.87 7.39 9.08
C ASP A 94 6.48 7.46 8.42
N ASP A 95 5.40 7.59 9.19
CA ASP A 95 4.02 7.61 8.70
C ASP A 95 3.61 8.89 7.97
N ALA A 96 4.37 9.97 8.17
CA ALA A 96 4.24 11.23 7.44
C ALA A 96 5.04 11.24 6.12
N THR A 97 5.82 10.19 5.84
CA THR A 97 6.52 10.04 4.56
C THR A 97 5.54 10.05 3.40
N PHE A 98 5.88 10.80 2.33
CA PHE A 98 5.06 10.86 1.13
C PHE A 98 5.37 9.71 0.18
N VAL A 99 4.34 9.24 -0.51
CA VAL A 99 4.44 8.37 -1.69
C VAL A 99 4.13 9.22 -2.92
N GLN A 100 4.98 9.10 -3.94
CA GLN A 100 4.87 9.81 -5.22
C GLN A 100 5.07 8.83 -6.39
N SER A 101 4.60 9.21 -7.58
CA SER A 101 4.74 8.45 -8.82
C SER A 101 5.76 9.10 -9.75
N GLU A 102 6.61 8.32 -10.43
CA GLU A 102 7.65 8.84 -11.32
C GLU A 102 7.03 9.64 -12.48
N GLY A 103 7.62 10.79 -12.77
CA GLY A 103 7.19 11.67 -13.86
C GLY A 103 6.03 12.63 -13.54
N MET A 104 5.60 12.74 -12.27
CA MET A 104 4.53 13.64 -11.79
C MET A 104 4.93 14.43 -10.54
#